data_AF-A0A6P0DDJ0-F1
#
_entry.id   AF-A0A6P0DDJ0-F1
#
_cell.length_a   1.000
_cell.length_b   1.000
_cell.length_c   1.000
_cell.angle_alpha   90.00
_cell.angle_beta   90.00
_cell.angle_gamma   90.00
#
_symmetry.space_group_name_H-M   'P 1'
#
loop_
_entity.id
_entity.type
_entity.pdbx_description
1 polymer ?
#
loop_
_entity_poly.entity_id
_entity_poly.type
_entity_poly.pdbx_seq_one_letter_code
_entity_poly.pdbx_strand_id
1 'polypeptide(L)'
;MTKMRWKKLGKIFDPTRHQLPAGCVEYAQSPQALVFDDFIRIYFSTRAVDTNGKYLSHIAFVDMDKTMDRIVRVSDRPVIELGKLGCFDEHGIFPMNVIRHEGKIYGYSCGWNRRVAVSVDTAIGLTVSDDDGLSFKRIGDGPVLSASLGEPCLVGDGFVRFINGTFHMWYIFGTGWKVYSSETAPDRTYKIGHATSRDGINWQKEEARQIIADRLGPDESQALPTVIEIEGRHHMFFCYRQSSDFRTNKSRGYQIGHACSDDLINWSRDDVELAIEGTSGEWDSDMLCYPHVFESDGAIYLLYNGNHFGRYGFGAAILERTA
;
A
#
# COMPACT_ATOMS: atom_id res chain seq x y z
N MET A 1 -28.79 -1.26 0.92
CA MET A 1 -27.55 -1.48 1.67
C MET A 1 -27.15 -0.16 2.31
N THR A 2 -26.78 -0.16 3.58
CA THR A 2 -26.39 1.04 4.32
C THR A 2 -24.97 1.41 3.88
N LYS A 3 -24.74 2.65 3.42
CA LYS A 3 -23.40 3.09 3.00
C LYS A 3 -22.44 3.09 4.19
N MET A 4 -21.19 2.65 3.99
CA MET A 4 -20.08 2.82 4.92
C MET A 4 -19.68 4.29 4.97
N ARG A 5 -20.14 5.01 5.99
CA ARG A 5 -19.82 6.43 6.18
C ARG A 5 -18.51 6.57 6.92
N TRP A 6 -17.61 7.39 6.37
CA TRP A 6 -16.30 7.64 6.95
C TRP A 6 -16.20 9.08 7.45
N LYS A 7 -15.97 9.25 8.74
CA LYS A 7 -15.67 10.55 9.33
C LYS A 7 -14.18 10.83 9.19
N LYS A 8 -13.81 11.82 8.38
CA LYS A 8 -12.41 12.23 8.21
C LYS A 8 -11.86 12.86 9.48
N LEU A 9 -10.64 12.45 9.86
CA LEU A 9 -9.84 13.03 10.94
C LEU A 9 -8.86 14.09 10.40
N GLY A 10 -8.77 14.23 9.07
CA GLY A 10 -7.89 15.19 8.40
C GLY A 10 -6.48 14.65 8.17
N LYS A 11 -5.53 15.54 7.87
CA LYS A 11 -4.12 15.20 7.70
C LYS A 11 -3.46 15.02 9.07
N ILE A 12 -3.08 13.79 9.39
CA ILE A 12 -2.56 13.42 10.71
C ILE A 12 -1.02 13.41 10.76
N PHE A 13 -0.36 13.35 9.60
CA PHE A 13 1.10 13.35 9.51
C PHE A 13 1.58 14.13 8.28
N ASP A 14 2.66 14.88 8.44
CA ASP A 14 3.34 15.61 7.37
C ASP A 14 4.86 15.44 7.51
N PRO A 15 5.52 14.68 6.62
CA PRO A 15 6.94 14.33 6.76
C PRO A 15 7.85 15.56 6.77
N THR A 16 7.44 16.68 6.15
CA THR A 16 8.25 17.90 6.05
C THR A 16 8.43 18.63 7.39
N ARG A 17 7.67 18.22 8.41
CA ARG A 17 7.73 18.79 9.76
C ARG A 17 8.59 17.98 10.72
N HIS A 18 9.25 16.93 10.23
CA HIS A 18 10.02 16.01 11.05
C HIS A 18 11.36 15.69 10.40
N GLN A 19 12.36 15.38 11.23
CA GLN A 19 13.61 14.81 10.74
C GLN A 19 13.41 13.31 10.51
N LEU A 20 13.59 12.86 9.28
CA LEU A 20 13.47 11.45 8.90
C LEU A 20 14.85 10.83 8.65
N PRO A 21 14.99 9.50 8.80
CA PRO A 21 16.26 8.81 8.56
C PRO A 21 16.66 8.87 7.08
N ALA A 22 17.92 8.54 6.81
CA ALA A 22 18.50 8.48 5.45
C ALA A 22 18.42 9.79 4.65
N GLY A 23 18.26 10.95 5.32
CA GLY A 23 18.16 12.25 4.66
C GLY A 23 16.84 12.45 3.90
N CYS A 24 15.80 11.69 4.25
CA CYS A 24 14.48 11.85 3.65
C CYS A 24 13.80 13.12 4.18
N VAL A 25 13.00 13.78 3.34
CA VAL A 25 12.36 15.08 3.67
C VAL A 25 10.89 15.10 3.28
N GLU A 26 10.61 14.66 2.05
CA GLU A 26 9.26 14.62 1.51
C GLU A 26 8.79 13.17 1.36
N TYR A 27 7.49 13.02 1.11
CA TYR A 27 6.80 11.75 0.91
C TYR A 27 6.63 10.91 2.19
N ALA A 28 5.37 10.58 2.49
CA ALA A 28 4.99 9.50 3.38
C ALA A 28 3.88 8.71 2.69
N GLN A 29 4.28 7.76 1.85
CA GLN A 29 3.40 7.07 0.92
C GLN A 29 2.98 5.70 1.45
N SER A 30 1.74 5.32 1.14
CA SER A 30 1.14 4.04 1.52
C SER A 30 1.33 3.74 3.01
N PRO A 31 0.67 4.51 3.88
CA PRO A 31 0.69 4.25 5.31
C PRO A 31 0.17 2.84 5.63
N GLN A 32 0.87 2.06 6.43
CA GLN A 32 0.53 0.69 6.85
C GLN A 32 0.60 0.59 8.38
N ALA A 33 -0.50 0.25 9.02
CA ALA A 33 -0.64 0.27 10.46
C ALA A 33 -0.26 -1.06 11.12
N LEU A 34 0.33 -0.97 12.30
CA LEU A 34 0.50 -2.04 13.25
C LEU A 34 0.06 -1.54 14.62
N VAL A 35 -1.00 -2.15 15.16
CA VAL A 35 -1.58 -1.74 16.44
C VAL A 35 -0.78 -2.33 17.60
N PHE A 36 -0.48 -1.48 18.57
CA PHE A 36 0.06 -1.82 19.88
C PHE A 36 -0.97 -1.47 20.96
N ASP A 37 -0.69 -1.86 22.19
CA ASP A 37 -1.58 -1.63 23.32
C ASP A 37 -1.78 -0.12 23.55
N ASP A 38 -0.69 0.65 23.58
CA ASP A 38 -0.71 2.08 23.93
C ASP A 38 -0.70 3.03 22.72
N PHE A 39 -0.34 2.53 21.52
CA PHE A 39 -0.13 3.36 20.33
C PHE A 39 -0.41 2.59 19.03
N ILE A 40 -0.47 3.31 17.92
CA ILE A 40 -0.56 2.76 16.58
C ILE A 40 0.71 3.15 15.83
N ARG A 41 1.51 2.17 15.41
CA ARG A 41 2.66 2.43 14.52
C ARG A 41 2.19 2.44 13.09
N ILE A 42 2.54 3.46 12.33
CA ILE A 42 2.23 3.59 10.92
C ILE A 42 3.53 3.65 10.14
N TYR A 43 3.84 2.58 9.41
CA TYR A 43 4.95 2.53 8.47
C TYR A 43 4.57 3.24 7.18
N PHE A 44 5.51 3.93 6.57
CA PHE A 44 5.31 4.60 5.29
C PHE A 44 6.61 4.63 4.50
N SER A 45 6.49 4.71 3.18
CA SER A 45 7.65 4.94 2.33
C SER A 45 7.94 6.44 2.21
N THR A 46 9.19 6.81 2.41
CA THR A 46 9.71 8.17 2.26
C THR A 46 10.90 8.16 1.28
N ARG A 47 11.36 9.34 0.85
CA ARG A 47 12.32 9.40 -0.25
C ARG A 47 13.54 10.26 0.08
N ALA A 48 14.70 9.72 -0.28
CA ALA A 48 15.95 10.45 -0.40
C ALA A 48 16.28 10.64 -1.88
N VAL A 49 17.09 11.66 -2.19
CA VAL A 49 17.59 11.91 -3.55
C VAL A 49 18.98 11.30 -3.67
N ASP A 50 19.14 10.42 -4.65
CA ASP A 50 20.41 9.78 -5.02
C ASP A 50 21.32 10.78 -5.73
N THR A 51 22.61 10.44 -5.83
CA THR A 51 23.67 11.19 -6.52
C THR A 51 23.34 11.54 -7.98
N ASN A 52 22.48 10.77 -8.65
CA ASN A 52 22.02 11.00 -10.02
C ASN A 52 20.70 11.79 -10.10
N GLY A 53 20.20 12.32 -8.98
CA GLY A 53 18.96 13.10 -8.90
C GLY A 53 17.67 12.27 -8.86
N LYS A 54 17.74 10.94 -8.90
CA LYS A 54 16.57 10.05 -8.79
C LYS A 54 16.27 9.70 -7.34
N TYR A 55 15.04 9.34 -7.05
CA TYR A 55 14.64 8.95 -5.70
C TYR A 55 15.13 7.54 -5.32
N LEU A 56 15.53 7.40 -4.05
CA LEU A 56 15.60 6.14 -3.31
C LEU A 56 14.43 6.10 -2.32
N SER A 57 13.70 4.98 -2.28
CA SER A 57 12.55 4.82 -1.36
C SER A 57 12.95 4.05 -0.11
N HIS A 58 12.80 4.68 1.06
CA HIS A 58 13.10 4.09 2.37
C HIS A 58 11.83 3.90 3.17
N ILE A 59 11.85 3.03 4.17
CA ILE A 59 10.75 2.89 5.14
C ILE A 59 11.09 3.67 6.41
N ALA A 60 10.11 4.44 6.87
CA ALA A 60 10.09 5.12 8.16
C ALA A 60 8.75 4.79 8.85
N PHE A 61 8.62 5.17 10.12
CA PHE A 61 7.34 5.07 10.81
C PHE A 61 7.04 6.28 11.69
N VAL A 62 5.77 6.46 12.00
CA VAL A 62 5.27 7.34 13.05
C VAL A 62 4.42 6.51 14.02
N ASP A 63 4.66 6.68 15.31
CA ASP A 63 3.81 6.14 16.36
C ASP A 63 2.81 7.25 16.73
N MET A 64 1.52 6.96 16.54
CA MET A 64 0.40 7.81 16.91
C MET A 64 -0.23 7.28 18.19
N ASP A 65 -0.82 8.14 19.01
CA ASP A 65 -1.71 7.64 20.05
C ASP A 65 -2.98 7.01 19.45
N LYS A 66 -3.76 6.32 20.30
CA LYS A 66 -4.91 5.52 19.89
C LYS A 66 -6.05 6.36 19.30
N THR A 67 -6.10 7.66 19.59
CA THR A 67 -7.05 8.62 19.01
C THR A 67 -6.58 9.21 17.68
N MET A 68 -5.33 8.96 17.29
CA MET A 68 -4.72 9.43 16.04
C MET A 68 -4.61 10.96 15.94
N ASP A 69 -4.67 11.68 17.07
CA ASP A 69 -4.59 13.15 17.11
C ASP A 69 -3.21 13.67 17.53
N ARG A 70 -2.37 12.80 18.12
CA ARG A 70 -1.05 13.17 18.60
C ARG A 70 0.01 12.16 18.18
N ILE A 71 1.11 12.70 17.67
CA ILE A 71 2.34 11.94 17.40
C ILE A 71 3.03 11.65 18.73
N VAL A 72 3.25 10.36 19.02
CA VAL A 72 4.05 9.89 20.16
C VAL A 72 5.53 9.98 19.81
N ARG A 73 5.92 9.48 18.62
CA ARG A 73 7.29 9.62 18.09
C ARG A 73 7.34 9.34 16.59
N VAL A 74 8.47 9.71 15.98
CA VAL A 74 8.81 9.39 14.58
C VAL A 74 10.11 8.58 14.59
N SER A 75 10.26 7.65 13.65
CA SER A 75 11.49 6.86 13.50
C SER A 75 12.72 7.76 13.35
N ASP A 76 13.73 7.55 14.17
CA ASP A 76 15.00 8.31 14.20
C ASP A 76 16.15 7.57 13.49
N ARG A 77 15.95 6.30 13.15
CA ARG A 77 16.91 5.42 12.48
C ARG A 77 16.26 4.66 11.32
N PRO A 78 17.04 4.16 10.35
CA PRO A 78 16.50 3.35 9.26
C PRO A 78 15.76 2.11 9.78
N VAL A 79 14.53 1.89 9.30
CA VAL A 79 13.71 0.70 9.63
C VAL A 79 14.27 -0.54 8.94
N ILE A 80 14.74 -0.38 7.70
CA ILE A 80 15.33 -1.44 6.89
C ILE A 80 16.27 -0.79 5.87
N GLU A 81 17.40 -1.43 5.60
CA GLU A 81 18.37 -0.98 4.59
C GLU A 81 17.84 -1.24 3.17
N LEU A 82 18.39 -0.58 2.14
CA LEU A 82 18.09 -0.91 0.75
C LEU A 82 18.67 -2.29 0.36
N GLY A 83 18.15 -2.85 -0.74
CA GLY A 83 18.69 -4.06 -1.34
C GLY A 83 20.12 -3.88 -1.82
N LYS A 84 20.82 -5.01 -2.02
CA LYS A 84 22.15 -5.01 -2.66
C LYS A 84 22.01 -4.69 -4.15
N LEU A 85 23.13 -4.33 -4.78
CA LEU A 85 23.21 -4.13 -6.23
C LEU A 85 22.64 -5.35 -6.98
N GLY A 86 21.63 -5.11 -7.82
CA GLY A 86 20.93 -6.12 -8.60
C GLY A 86 19.77 -6.83 -7.89
N CYS A 87 19.59 -6.66 -6.57
CA CYS A 87 18.44 -7.20 -5.83
C CYS A 87 17.18 -6.40 -6.13
N PHE A 88 16.01 -7.03 -6.02
CA PHE A 88 14.71 -6.50 -6.45
C PHE A 88 14.30 -5.16 -5.80
N ASP A 89 14.92 -4.80 -4.69
CA ASP A 89 14.68 -3.62 -3.86
C ASP A 89 15.93 -2.73 -3.70
N GLU A 90 16.86 -2.78 -4.66
CA GLU A 90 18.08 -1.97 -4.70
C GLU A 90 17.76 -0.47 -4.61
N HIS A 91 16.71 -0.02 -5.30
CA HIS A 91 16.40 1.41 -5.43
C HIS A 91 15.23 1.86 -4.58
N GLY A 92 14.54 0.94 -3.90
CA GLY A 92 13.50 1.35 -2.99
C GLY A 92 12.60 0.24 -2.48
N ILE A 93 11.89 0.59 -1.42
CA ILE A 93 10.84 -0.21 -0.81
C ILE A 93 9.55 0.62 -0.77
N PHE A 94 8.49 0.14 -1.43
CA PHE A 94 7.17 0.76 -1.43
C PHE A 94 6.09 -0.19 -1.99
N PRO A 95 5.02 -0.51 -1.25
CA PRO A 95 4.80 -0.32 0.20
C PRO A 95 5.51 -1.39 1.07
N MET A 96 5.25 -1.36 2.38
CA MET A 96 5.61 -2.44 3.32
C MET A 96 4.43 -2.80 4.22
N ASN A 97 3.72 -3.88 3.89
CA ASN A 97 2.64 -4.42 4.72
C ASN A 97 3.22 -5.20 5.91
N VAL A 98 2.66 -5.03 7.11
CA VAL A 98 3.19 -5.62 8.35
C VAL A 98 2.11 -6.41 9.09
N ILE A 99 2.47 -7.57 9.63
CA ILE A 99 1.58 -8.42 10.43
C ILE A 99 2.34 -9.07 11.60
N ARG A 100 1.64 -9.36 12.69
CA ARG A 100 2.18 -10.22 13.76
C ARG A 100 2.01 -11.68 13.37
N HIS A 101 3.06 -12.48 13.55
CA HIS A 101 3.01 -13.92 13.33
C HIS A 101 4.06 -14.61 14.21
N GLU A 102 3.65 -15.65 14.95
CA GLU A 102 4.54 -16.48 15.78
C GLU A 102 5.49 -15.69 16.71
N GLY A 103 4.98 -14.65 17.37
CA GLY A 103 5.76 -13.82 18.30
C GLY A 103 6.77 -12.87 17.62
N LYS A 104 6.72 -12.76 16.29
CA LYS A 104 7.51 -11.82 15.48
C LYS A 104 6.59 -10.87 14.71
N ILE A 105 7.20 -9.89 14.06
CA ILE A 105 6.50 -9.06 13.07
C ILE A 105 7.08 -9.36 11.70
N TYR A 106 6.22 -9.83 10.80
CA TYR A 106 6.56 -10.03 9.40
C TYR A 106 6.26 -8.74 8.64
N GLY A 107 7.15 -8.39 7.71
CA GLY A 107 6.99 -7.27 6.79
C GLY A 107 7.10 -7.77 5.36
N TYR A 108 6.00 -7.70 4.61
CA TYR A 108 5.95 -7.97 3.18
C TYR A 108 6.24 -6.67 2.42
N SER A 109 7.46 -6.59 1.90
CA SER A 109 8.04 -5.39 1.30
C SER A 109 7.98 -5.47 -0.22
N CYS A 110 7.45 -4.46 -0.90
CA CYS A 110 7.50 -4.37 -2.35
C CYS A 110 8.77 -3.62 -2.76
N GLY A 111 9.70 -4.34 -3.38
CA GLY A 111 10.96 -3.83 -3.87
C GLY A 111 10.83 -3.14 -5.22
N TRP A 112 11.60 -2.09 -5.42
CA TRP A 112 11.63 -1.30 -6.64
C TRP A 112 13.03 -1.25 -7.23
N ASN A 113 13.13 -1.61 -8.51
CA ASN A 113 14.34 -1.49 -9.30
C ASN A 113 14.13 -0.65 -10.54
N ARG A 114 15.05 0.29 -10.78
CA ARG A 114 15.02 1.14 -11.97
C ARG A 114 15.25 0.30 -13.22
N ARG A 115 14.48 0.57 -14.28
CA ARG A 115 14.67 0.02 -15.63
C ARG A 115 14.97 1.15 -16.61
N VAL A 116 15.41 0.80 -17.82
CA VAL A 116 15.73 1.76 -18.89
C VAL A 116 14.57 1.94 -19.86
N ALA A 117 14.04 0.84 -20.40
CA ALA A 117 12.92 0.89 -21.35
C ALA A 117 11.58 1.27 -20.68
N VAL A 118 11.44 0.95 -19.41
CA VAL A 118 10.30 1.31 -18.55
C VAL A 118 10.83 1.89 -17.24
N SER A 119 9.98 2.52 -16.44
CA SER A 119 10.46 3.23 -15.24
C SER A 119 10.96 2.31 -14.12
N VAL A 120 10.34 1.14 -13.96
CA VAL A 120 10.60 0.26 -12.82
C VAL A 120 10.27 -1.20 -13.13
N ASP A 121 10.86 -2.11 -12.36
CA ASP A 121 10.39 -3.47 -12.11
C ASP A 121 10.25 -3.72 -10.60
N THR A 122 9.35 -4.63 -10.21
CA THR A 122 9.02 -4.87 -8.81
C THR A 122 8.92 -6.35 -8.47
N ALA A 123 9.15 -6.67 -7.20
CA ALA A 123 8.87 -7.97 -6.61
C ALA A 123 8.58 -7.81 -5.11
N ILE A 124 8.07 -8.84 -4.46
CA ILE A 124 7.70 -8.81 -3.04
C ILE A 124 8.69 -9.67 -2.25
N GLY A 125 9.35 -9.07 -1.27
CA GLY A 125 10.23 -9.77 -0.33
C GLY A 125 9.60 -9.91 1.06
N LEU A 126 10.11 -10.85 1.83
CA LEU A 126 9.76 -11.02 3.24
C LEU A 126 10.90 -10.53 4.14
N THR A 127 10.51 -9.78 5.16
CA THR A 127 11.38 -9.23 6.19
C THR A 127 10.78 -9.56 7.55
N VAL A 128 11.62 -9.66 8.57
CA VAL A 128 11.24 -10.05 9.92
C VAL A 128 11.84 -9.06 10.91
N SER A 129 11.03 -8.67 11.89
CA SER A 129 11.46 -7.90 13.05
C SER A 129 11.33 -8.75 14.32
N ASP A 130 12.39 -8.69 15.12
CA ASP A 130 12.50 -9.29 16.45
C ASP A 130 12.57 -8.21 17.56
N ASP A 131 12.36 -6.94 17.21
CA ASP A 131 12.52 -5.79 18.09
C ASP A 131 11.28 -4.89 18.09
N ASP A 132 10.10 -5.50 18.10
CA ASP A 132 8.80 -4.81 18.09
C ASP A 132 8.63 -3.85 16.91
N GLY A 133 9.20 -4.19 15.76
CA GLY A 133 9.03 -3.46 14.51
C GLY A 133 9.83 -2.17 14.47
N LEU A 134 10.88 -2.05 15.28
CA LEU A 134 11.79 -0.91 15.21
C LEU A 134 12.75 -1.05 14.03
N SER A 135 13.15 -2.28 13.72
CA SER A 135 13.98 -2.62 12.57
C SER A 135 13.59 -3.98 11.98
N PHE A 136 13.87 -4.16 10.69
CA PHE A 136 13.56 -5.38 9.96
C PHE A 136 14.78 -5.90 9.21
N LYS A 137 14.89 -7.22 9.16
CA LYS A 137 15.89 -7.93 8.35
C LYS A 137 15.18 -8.76 7.29
N ARG A 138 15.68 -8.70 6.05
CA ARG A 138 15.24 -9.62 4.99
C ARG A 138 15.57 -11.05 5.39
N ILE A 139 14.70 -11.99 5.03
CA ILE A 139 15.03 -13.42 5.17
C ILE A 139 16.02 -13.90 4.10
N GLY A 140 16.19 -13.11 3.02
CA GLY A 140 17.13 -13.35 1.94
C GLY A 140 17.20 -12.16 0.97
N ASP A 141 18.18 -12.19 0.07
CA ASP A 141 18.38 -11.14 -0.95
C ASP A 141 17.36 -11.21 -2.10
N GLY A 142 16.67 -12.34 -2.25
CA GLY A 142 15.66 -12.59 -3.28
C GLY A 142 14.23 -12.36 -2.80
N PRO A 143 13.29 -12.12 -3.72
CA PRO A 143 11.88 -11.97 -3.38
C PRO A 143 11.22 -13.32 -3.05
N VAL A 144 10.11 -13.28 -2.29
CA VAL A 144 9.20 -14.42 -2.06
C VAL A 144 8.08 -14.51 -3.11
N LEU A 145 7.81 -13.42 -3.83
CA LEU A 145 6.87 -13.39 -4.96
C LEU A 145 7.40 -12.47 -6.06
N SER A 146 7.43 -12.95 -7.31
CA SER A 146 7.91 -12.19 -8.48
C SER A 146 7.15 -12.56 -9.75
N ALA A 147 7.59 -12.00 -10.88
CA ALA A 147 7.07 -12.32 -12.20
C ALA A 147 7.07 -13.83 -12.51
N SER A 148 6.06 -14.27 -13.26
CA SER A 148 5.87 -15.64 -13.76
C SER A 148 5.46 -15.62 -15.23
N LEU A 149 5.14 -16.80 -15.79
CA LEU A 149 4.64 -16.93 -17.15
C LEU A 149 3.31 -16.19 -17.37
N GLY A 150 2.39 -16.22 -16.38
CA GLY A 150 1.10 -15.55 -16.45
C GLY A 150 1.14 -14.08 -16.03
N GLU A 151 2.12 -13.70 -15.21
CA GLU A 151 2.26 -12.37 -14.61
C GLU A 151 3.68 -11.84 -14.89
N PRO A 152 3.94 -11.33 -16.10
CA PRO A 152 5.31 -11.16 -16.58
C PRO A 152 6.05 -9.94 -16.01
N CYS A 153 5.34 -9.02 -15.35
CA CYS A 153 5.95 -7.79 -14.81
C CYS A 153 5.13 -7.20 -13.67
N LEU A 154 5.74 -6.24 -12.94
CA LEU A 154 5.07 -5.42 -11.92
C LEU A 154 4.34 -6.24 -10.85
N VAL A 155 4.95 -7.33 -10.38
CA VAL A 155 4.44 -8.09 -9.22
C VAL A 155 4.83 -7.34 -7.96
N GLY A 156 3.85 -6.89 -7.17
CA GLY A 156 4.13 -5.94 -6.09
C GLY A 156 2.95 -5.69 -5.16
N ASP A 157 3.09 -4.69 -4.28
CA ASP A 157 2.04 -4.13 -3.43
C ASP A 157 1.27 -5.19 -2.62
N GLY A 158 1.98 -6.21 -2.12
CA GLY A 158 1.38 -7.31 -1.36
C GLY A 158 0.81 -6.85 -0.03
N PHE A 159 -0.46 -7.18 0.20
CA PHE A 159 -1.15 -7.09 1.47
C PHE A 159 -1.44 -8.49 1.98
N VAL A 160 -0.95 -8.83 3.17
CA VAL A 160 -1.01 -10.18 3.72
C VAL A 160 -1.87 -10.23 4.97
N ARG A 161 -2.67 -11.30 5.09
CA ARG A 161 -3.38 -11.69 6.32
C ARG A 161 -3.16 -13.17 6.58
N PHE A 162 -3.07 -13.55 7.84
CA PHE A 162 -3.13 -14.94 8.26
C PHE A 162 -4.55 -15.24 8.75
N ILE A 163 -5.29 -16.06 8.00
CA ILE A 163 -6.70 -16.35 8.24
C ILE A 163 -6.87 -17.87 8.20
N ASN A 164 -7.49 -18.44 9.25
CA ASN A 164 -7.80 -19.87 9.33
C ASN A 164 -6.61 -20.81 9.00
N GLY A 165 -5.41 -20.46 9.48
CA GLY A 165 -4.21 -21.28 9.29
C GLY A 165 -3.51 -21.10 7.93
N THR A 166 -3.96 -20.15 7.10
CA THR A 166 -3.41 -19.88 5.77
C THR A 166 -3.01 -18.42 5.65
N PHE A 167 -1.86 -18.16 5.04
CA PHE A 167 -1.52 -16.82 4.59
C PHE A 167 -2.23 -16.53 3.28
N HIS A 168 -2.92 -15.42 3.22
CA HIS A 168 -3.52 -14.85 2.02
C HIS A 168 -2.75 -13.59 1.65
N MET A 169 -2.33 -13.48 0.40
CA MET A 169 -1.73 -12.27 -0.16
C MET A 169 -2.59 -11.76 -1.31
N TRP A 170 -3.04 -10.53 -1.19
CA TRP A 170 -3.59 -9.76 -2.30
C TRP A 170 -2.50 -8.83 -2.81
N TYR A 171 -2.16 -8.94 -4.09
CA TYR A 171 -1.01 -8.27 -4.69
C TYR A 171 -1.38 -7.71 -6.05
N ILE A 172 -0.52 -6.88 -6.62
CA ILE A 172 -0.69 -6.43 -8.01
C ILE A 172 0.17 -7.24 -8.96
N PHE A 173 -0.31 -7.42 -10.19
CA PHE A 173 0.51 -7.85 -11.33
C PHE A 173 0.23 -6.98 -12.55
N GLY A 174 1.26 -6.72 -13.34
CA GLY A 174 1.17 -5.91 -14.56
C GLY A 174 0.57 -6.69 -15.73
N THR A 175 -0.40 -6.07 -16.41
CA THR A 175 -0.92 -6.58 -17.69
C THR A 175 -0.18 -5.97 -18.89
N GLY A 176 0.64 -4.95 -18.65
CA GLY A 176 1.56 -4.42 -19.65
C GLY A 176 1.93 -2.96 -19.43
N TRP A 177 2.78 -2.49 -20.34
CA TRP A 177 3.20 -1.09 -20.47
C TRP A 177 2.68 -0.54 -21.79
N LYS A 178 2.23 0.72 -21.79
CA LYS A 178 1.66 1.37 -22.96
C LYS A 178 2.23 2.77 -23.13
N VAL A 179 2.65 3.06 -24.35
CA VAL A 179 3.08 4.41 -24.77
C VAL A 179 1.85 5.13 -25.31
N TYR A 180 1.39 6.15 -24.60
CA TYR A 180 0.23 6.95 -25.01
C TYR A 180 0.64 8.19 -25.83
N SER A 181 1.88 8.64 -25.70
CA SER A 181 2.49 9.71 -26.50
C SER A 181 3.98 9.43 -26.67
N SER A 182 4.56 9.79 -27.82
CA SER A 182 6.00 9.66 -28.10
C SER A 182 6.87 10.52 -27.19
N GLU A 183 6.29 11.52 -26.52
CA GLU A 183 7.00 12.46 -25.65
C GLU A 183 7.00 12.03 -24.17
N THR A 184 6.23 10.99 -23.83
CA THR A 184 6.04 10.54 -22.45
C THR A 184 6.59 9.13 -22.26
N ALA A 185 7.14 8.86 -21.07
CA ALA A 185 7.51 7.51 -20.68
C ALA A 185 6.29 6.57 -20.73
N PRO A 186 6.49 5.26 -20.98
CA PRO A 186 5.40 4.29 -20.94
C PRO A 186 4.70 4.31 -19.57
N ASP A 187 3.36 4.30 -19.59
CA ASP A 187 2.56 4.08 -18.39
C ASP A 187 2.22 2.59 -18.24
N ARG A 188 1.88 2.20 -17.03
CA ARG A 188 1.63 0.81 -16.64
C ARG A 188 0.17 0.58 -16.29
N THR A 189 -0.32 -0.59 -16.67
CA THR A 189 -1.60 -1.15 -16.23
C THR A 189 -1.31 -2.37 -15.37
N TYR A 190 -1.96 -2.47 -14.21
CA TYR A 190 -1.82 -3.58 -13.28
C TYR A 190 -3.16 -3.87 -12.61
N LYS A 191 -3.37 -5.13 -12.25
CA LYS A 191 -4.60 -5.66 -11.66
C LYS A 191 -4.29 -6.31 -10.32
N ILE A 192 -5.32 -6.46 -9.49
CA ILE A 192 -5.19 -7.17 -8.22
C ILE A 192 -5.37 -8.67 -8.48
N GLY A 193 -4.44 -9.47 -7.97
CA GLY A 193 -4.47 -10.93 -7.91
C GLY A 193 -4.44 -11.44 -6.47
N HIS A 194 -4.47 -12.76 -6.33
CA HIS A 194 -4.48 -13.45 -5.04
C HIS A 194 -3.55 -14.67 -5.05
N ALA A 195 -2.85 -14.87 -3.93
CA ALA A 195 -1.98 -16.01 -3.69
C ALA A 195 -2.14 -16.50 -2.25
N THR A 196 -1.87 -17.77 -2.03
CA THR A 196 -1.90 -18.38 -0.69
C THR A 196 -0.57 -19.03 -0.33
N SER A 197 -0.29 -19.13 0.96
CA SER A 197 0.89 -19.79 1.48
C SER A 197 0.59 -20.45 2.83
N ARG A 198 1.31 -21.54 3.13
CA ARG A 198 1.26 -22.22 4.43
C ARG A 198 2.36 -21.76 5.39
N ASP A 199 3.42 -21.15 4.88
CA ASP A 199 4.61 -20.76 5.64
C ASP A 199 4.95 -19.27 5.49
N GLY A 200 4.20 -18.53 4.67
CA GLY A 200 4.42 -17.11 4.38
C GLY A 200 5.61 -16.84 3.47
N ILE A 201 6.29 -17.88 2.97
CA ILE A 201 7.52 -17.81 2.16
C ILE A 201 7.26 -18.39 0.76
N ASN A 202 6.66 -19.58 0.69
CA ASN A 202 6.37 -20.27 -0.55
C ASN A 202 4.91 -20.03 -0.92
N TRP A 203 4.69 -19.33 -2.05
CA TRP A 203 3.38 -18.86 -2.45
C TRP A 203 2.82 -19.62 -3.66
N GLN A 204 1.55 -20.00 -3.58
CA GLN A 204 0.78 -20.53 -4.70
C GLN A 204 -0.10 -19.41 -5.26
N LYS A 205 0.21 -18.96 -6.48
CA LYS A 205 -0.55 -17.96 -7.20
C LYS A 205 -1.74 -18.59 -7.91
N GLU A 206 -2.83 -17.83 -8.00
CA GLU A 206 -3.93 -18.17 -8.92
C GLU A 206 -3.59 -17.89 -10.40
N GLU A 207 -2.45 -17.23 -10.64
CA GLU A 207 -1.83 -16.90 -11.93
C GLU A 207 -2.74 -16.12 -12.89
N ALA A 208 -2.41 -14.83 -13.08
CA ALA A 208 -3.06 -13.94 -14.05
C ALA A 208 -4.57 -13.72 -13.84
N ARG A 209 -5.14 -14.23 -12.74
CA ARG A 209 -6.54 -13.99 -12.36
C ARG A 209 -6.66 -12.59 -11.76
N GLN A 210 -7.30 -11.69 -12.50
CA GLN A 210 -7.82 -10.44 -11.98
C GLN A 210 -9.02 -10.72 -11.08
N ILE A 211 -8.93 -10.36 -9.80
CA ILE A 211 -9.99 -10.67 -8.82
C ILE A 211 -11.00 -9.54 -8.60
N ILE A 212 -10.68 -8.32 -9.04
CA ILE A 212 -11.56 -7.14 -8.94
C ILE A 212 -11.97 -6.68 -10.34
N ALA A 213 -13.26 -6.53 -10.60
CA ALA A 213 -13.76 -6.06 -11.89
C ALA A 213 -13.36 -4.60 -12.20
N ASP A 214 -13.10 -4.31 -13.48
CA ASP A 214 -12.81 -2.96 -13.97
C ASP A 214 -14.07 -2.09 -13.97
N ARG A 215 -13.91 -0.80 -13.65
CA ARG A 215 -14.97 0.22 -13.78
C ARG A 215 -14.66 1.25 -14.86
N LEU A 216 -13.38 1.60 -15.01
CA LEU A 216 -12.91 2.60 -15.97
C LEU A 216 -12.58 2.02 -17.35
N GLY A 217 -12.73 0.71 -17.54
CA GLY A 217 -12.36 -0.04 -18.73
C GLY A 217 -11.07 -0.85 -18.56
N PRO A 218 -10.59 -1.52 -19.62
CA PRO A 218 -9.48 -2.47 -19.54
C PRO A 218 -8.15 -1.83 -19.09
N ASP A 219 -7.95 -0.54 -19.39
CA ASP A 219 -6.79 0.26 -18.99
C ASP A 219 -6.94 0.83 -17.56
N GLU A 220 -7.85 0.30 -16.73
CA GLU A 220 -7.89 0.62 -15.29
C GLU A 220 -6.71 -0.03 -14.56
N SER A 221 -6.00 0.75 -13.76
CA SER A 221 -4.99 0.25 -12.83
C SER A 221 -5.58 0.12 -11.44
N GLN A 222 -5.40 -1.01 -10.76
CA GLN A 222 -5.90 -1.30 -9.41
C GLN A 222 -4.74 -1.70 -8.49
N ALA A 223 -4.53 -1.01 -7.37
CA ALA A 223 -3.38 -1.25 -6.48
C ALA A 223 -3.69 -1.08 -5.00
N LEU A 224 -2.74 -1.53 -4.18
CA LEU A 224 -2.72 -1.37 -2.73
C LEU A 224 -4.01 -1.87 -2.07
N PRO A 225 -4.35 -3.16 -2.28
CA PRO A 225 -5.48 -3.76 -1.60
C PRO A 225 -5.25 -3.77 -0.09
N THR A 226 -6.32 -3.65 0.67
CA THR A 226 -6.36 -3.93 2.11
C THR A 226 -7.64 -4.69 2.39
N VAL A 227 -7.50 -5.86 3.01
CA VAL A 227 -8.61 -6.72 3.41
C VAL A 227 -8.80 -6.70 4.92
N ILE A 228 -10.04 -6.49 5.35
CA ILE A 228 -10.48 -6.51 6.75
C ILE A 228 -11.84 -7.21 6.84
N GLU A 229 -12.14 -7.80 8.00
CA GLU A 229 -13.47 -8.32 8.30
C GLU A 229 -14.30 -7.26 9.03
N ILE A 230 -15.51 -7.00 8.56
CA ILE A 230 -16.46 -6.07 9.16
C ILE A 230 -17.81 -6.78 9.20
N GLU A 231 -18.40 -6.89 10.39
CA GLU A 231 -19.74 -7.49 10.57
C GLU A 231 -19.89 -8.91 9.96
N GLY A 232 -18.83 -9.72 10.04
CA GLY A 232 -18.82 -11.10 9.55
C GLY A 232 -18.60 -11.25 8.04
N ARG A 233 -18.22 -10.17 7.35
CA ARG A 233 -17.93 -10.17 5.92
C ARG A 233 -16.55 -9.60 5.61
N HIS A 234 -15.91 -10.06 4.54
CA HIS A 234 -14.62 -9.53 4.13
C HIS A 234 -14.78 -8.35 3.19
N HIS A 235 -14.07 -7.26 3.49
CA HIS A 235 -14.07 -6.02 2.74
C HIS A 235 -12.67 -5.72 2.25
N MET A 236 -12.54 -5.46 0.95
CA MET A 236 -11.33 -5.01 0.30
C MET A 236 -11.47 -3.54 -0.08
N PHE A 237 -10.54 -2.74 0.41
CA PHE A 237 -10.34 -1.36 -0.02
C PHE A 237 -9.09 -1.33 -0.90
N PHE A 238 -9.15 -0.64 -2.02
CA PHE A 238 -8.03 -0.54 -2.96
C PHE A 238 -8.06 0.82 -3.64
N CYS A 239 -6.97 1.22 -4.28
CA CYS A 239 -7.00 2.41 -5.15
C CYS A 239 -7.11 2.00 -6.61
N TYR A 240 -7.86 2.75 -7.41
CA TYR A 240 -7.93 2.58 -8.85
C TYR A 240 -7.80 3.91 -9.60
N ARG A 241 -7.32 3.85 -10.84
CA ARG A 241 -7.12 5.03 -11.72
C ARG A 241 -7.09 4.64 -13.20
N GLN A 242 -7.16 5.65 -14.07
CA GLN A 242 -6.78 5.48 -15.48
C GLN A 242 -5.27 5.22 -15.60
N SER A 243 -4.85 4.43 -16.60
CA SER A 243 -3.43 4.18 -16.83
C SER A 243 -2.63 5.43 -17.24
N SER A 244 -3.22 6.36 -18.00
CA SER A 244 -2.55 7.58 -18.49
C SER A 244 -3.15 8.87 -17.93
N ASP A 245 -2.36 9.95 -17.93
CA ASP A 245 -2.72 11.33 -17.52
C ASP A 245 -3.24 11.47 -16.06
N PHE A 246 -3.10 10.42 -15.25
CA PHE A 246 -3.60 10.39 -13.87
C PHE A 246 -2.85 11.30 -12.87
N ARG A 247 -1.68 11.83 -13.25
CA ARG A 247 -0.82 12.60 -12.34
C ARG A 247 -1.26 14.06 -12.18
N THR A 248 -1.85 14.61 -13.22
CA THR A 248 -2.25 16.03 -13.31
C THR A 248 -3.74 16.20 -13.56
N ASN A 249 -4.42 15.17 -14.07
CA ASN A 249 -5.85 15.19 -14.32
C ASN A 249 -6.62 14.46 -13.22
N LYS A 250 -7.27 15.23 -12.34
CA LYS A 250 -8.12 14.74 -11.24
C LYS A 250 -9.15 13.70 -11.71
N SER A 251 -9.77 13.88 -12.87
CA SER A 251 -10.80 12.96 -13.38
C SER A 251 -10.24 11.58 -13.76
N ARG A 252 -8.92 11.49 -13.92
CA ARG A 252 -8.16 10.28 -14.27
C ARG A 252 -7.29 9.78 -13.11
N GLY A 253 -7.20 10.56 -12.03
CA GLY A 253 -6.40 10.32 -10.84
C GLY A 253 -6.90 9.15 -10.01
N TYR A 254 -6.18 8.87 -8.91
CA TYR A 254 -6.58 7.81 -8.00
C TYR A 254 -7.86 8.14 -7.23
N GLN A 255 -8.67 7.11 -7.11
CA GLN A 255 -9.82 7.03 -6.22
C GLN A 255 -9.68 5.78 -5.35
N ILE A 256 -10.38 5.74 -4.22
CA ILE A 256 -10.51 4.52 -3.42
C ILE A 256 -11.75 3.77 -3.90
N GLY A 257 -11.58 2.49 -4.21
CA GLY A 257 -12.63 1.54 -4.54
C GLY A 257 -12.87 0.58 -3.39
N HIS A 258 -14.00 -0.14 -3.48
CA HIS A 258 -14.43 -1.08 -2.47
C HIS A 258 -15.00 -2.34 -3.11
N ALA A 259 -14.71 -3.49 -2.51
CA ALA A 259 -15.28 -4.77 -2.87
C ALA A 259 -15.52 -5.62 -1.62
N CYS A 260 -16.46 -6.55 -1.70
CA CYS A 260 -16.80 -7.46 -0.62
C CYS A 260 -16.72 -8.92 -1.06
N SER A 261 -16.44 -9.81 -0.12
CA SER A 261 -16.32 -11.25 -0.33
C SER A 261 -16.81 -12.02 0.90
N ASP A 262 -17.40 -13.19 0.64
CA ASP A 262 -17.83 -14.13 1.68
C ASP A 262 -16.87 -15.32 1.80
N ASP A 263 -15.87 -15.44 0.91
CA ASP A 263 -14.97 -16.60 0.79
C ASP A 263 -13.49 -16.25 0.57
N LEU A 264 -13.13 -14.96 0.58
CA LEU A 264 -11.79 -14.39 0.31
C LEU A 264 -11.30 -14.52 -1.16
N ILE A 265 -12.01 -15.27 -2.00
CA ILE A 265 -11.59 -15.66 -3.36
C ILE A 265 -12.41 -14.92 -4.41
N ASN A 266 -13.72 -14.80 -4.21
CA ASN A 266 -14.67 -14.18 -5.10
C ASN A 266 -15.10 -12.83 -4.54
N TRP A 267 -14.87 -11.77 -5.31
CA TRP A 267 -15.05 -10.40 -4.87
C TRP A 267 -16.11 -9.70 -5.72
N SER A 268 -17.08 -9.07 -5.05
CA SER A 268 -18.08 -8.21 -5.66
C SER A 268 -17.71 -6.76 -5.42
N ARG A 269 -17.33 -6.04 -6.48
CA ARG A 269 -16.99 -4.61 -6.41
C ARG A 269 -18.25 -3.77 -6.25
N ASP A 270 -18.26 -2.90 -5.23
CA ASP A 270 -19.27 -1.86 -5.03
C ASP A 270 -18.61 -0.61 -4.43
N ASP A 271 -18.24 0.34 -5.29
CA ASP A 271 -17.65 1.60 -4.84
C ASP A 271 -18.69 2.57 -4.25
N VAL A 272 -20.00 2.35 -4.46
CA VAL A 272 -21.06 3.25 -3.95
C VAL A 272 -21.26 3.08 -2.44
N GLU A 273 -20.95 1.89 -1.94
CA GLU A 273 -20.96 1.59 -0.51
C GLU A 273 -19.92 2.40 0.26
N LEU A 274 -18.79 2.74 -0.37
CA LEU A 274 -17.75 3.59 0.21
C LEU A 274 -18.13 5.08 0.13
N ALA A 275 -18.62 5.65 1.25
CA ALA A 275 -18.92 7.07 1.32
C ALA A 275 -17.72 7.87 1.86
N ILE A 276 -16.66 8.01 1.05
CA ILE A 276 -15.55 8.94 1.29
C ILE A 276 -15.26 9.78 0.03
N GLU A 277 -15.16 11.09 0.21
CA GLU A 277 -14.88 12.05 -0.86
C GLU A 277 -13.75 13.00 -0.44
N GLY A 278 -13.01 13.50 -1.43
CA GLY A 278 -11.98 14.53 -1.22
C GLY A 278 -12.59 15.83 -0.69
N THR A 279 -11.84 16.58 0.10
CA THR A 279 -12.32 17.88 0.62
C THR A 279 -11.92 18.99 -0.36
N SER A 280 -12.90 19.76 -0.85
CA SER A 280 -12.62 20.86 -1.78
C SER A 280 -11.64 21.87 -1.19
N GLY A 281 -10.55 22.17 -1.91
CA GLY A 281 -9.52 23.13 -1.49
C GLY A 281 -8.49 22.60 -0.50
N GLU A 282 -8.60 21.36 -0.04
CA GLU A 282 -7.69 20.78 0.95
C GLU A 282 -6.65 19.83 0.31
N TRP A 283 -5.78 19.30 1.16
CA TRP A 283 -4.71 18.37 0.81
C TRP A 283 -5.17 17.07 0.11
N ASP A 284 -6.46 16.72 0.20
CA ASP A 284 -7.07 15.52 -0.38
C ASP A 284 -8.13 15.84 -1.45
N SER A 285 -8.11 17.05 -2.00
CA SER A 285 -9.15 17.53 -2.93
C SER A 285 -9.20 16.76 -4.24
N ASP A 286 -8.06 16.39 -4.80
CA ASP A 286 -7.91 15.91 -6.18
C ASP A 286 -7.67 14.41 -6.27
N MET A 287 -7.29 13.79 -5.15
CA MET A 287 -6.89 12.40 -5.11
C MET A 287 -7.14 11.80 -3.74
N LEU A 288 -7.66 10.58 -3.74
CA LEU A 288 -7.66 9.68 -2.59
C LEU A 288 -6.98 8.39 -3.02
N CYS A 289 -5.85 8.06 -2.41
CA CYS A 289 -5.05 6.92 -2.83
C CYS A 289 -4.43 6.17 -1.65
N TYR A 290 -3.96 4.97 -1.95
CA TYR A 290 -3.15 4.15 -1.06
C TYR A 290 -3.86 3.82 0.28
N PRO A 291 -5.08 3.24 0.21
CA PRO A 291 -5.86 2.97 1.41
C PRO A 291 -5.19 1.89 2.25
N HIS A 292 -5.26 2.06 3.57
CA HIS A 292 -5.02 0.99 4.52
C HIS A 292 -6.07 1.02 5.63
N VAL A 293 -6.87 -0.04 5.70
CA VAL A 293 -7.94 -0.19 6.68
C VAL A 293 -7.54 -1.19 7.77
N PHE A 294 -7.69 -0.78 9.02
CA PHE A 294 -7.33 -1.58 10.18
C PHE A 294 -8.29 -1.33 11.35
N GLU A 295 -8.32 -2.26 12.30
CA GLU A 295 -9.11 -2.13 13.52
C GLU A 295 -8.21 -1.77 14.70
N SER A 296 -8.66 -0.85 15.56
CA SER A 296 -8.04 -0.55 16.85
C SER A 296 -9.13 -0.26 17.88
N ASP A 297 -9.13 -0.99 18.98
CA ASP A 297 -10.07 -0.87 20.11
C ASP A 297 -11.55 -0.91 19.68
N GLY A 298 -11.87 -1.79 18.73
CA GLY A 298 -13.22 -1.93 18.18
C GLY A 298 -13.63 -0.86 17.17
N ALA A 299 -12.79 0.15 16.91
CA ALA A 299 -12.99 1.15 15.86
C ALA A 299 -12.24 0.76 14.59
N ILE A 300 -12.83 1.05 13.43
CA ILE A 300 -12.23 0.80 12.12
C ILE A 300 -11.73 2.11 11.54
N TYR A 301 -10.44 2.15 11.21
CA TYR A 301 -9.75 3.32 10.67
C TYR A 301 -9.32 3.08 9.23
N LEU A 302 -9.34 4.13 8.42
CA LEU A 302 -8.80 4.18 7.06
C LEU A 302 -7.68 5.22 7.03
N LEU A 303 -6.46 4.78 6.73
CA LEU A 303 -5.36 5.65 6.35
C LEU A 303 -5.36 5.84 4.84
N TYR A 304 -5.04 7.04 4.38
CA TYR A 304 -4.98 7.32 2.95
C TYR A 304 -4.06 8.52 2.65
N ASN A 305 -3.50 8.50 1.44
CA ASN A 305 -2.79 9.63 0.88
C ASN A 305 -3.73 10.49 0.02
N GLY A 306 -3.50 11.80 0.07
CA GLY A 306 -4.22 12.80 -0.72
C GLY A 306 -3.45 13.16 -1.99
N ASN A 307 -3.46 14.44 -2.33
CA ASN A 307 -2.81 15.01 -3.49
C ASN A 307 -1.30 14.69 -3.53
N HIS A 308 -0.74 14.62 -4.74
CA HIS A 308 0.69 14.37 -4.98
C HIS A 308 1.23 13.07 -4.35
N PHE A 309 0.40 12.03 -4.25
CA PHE A 309 0.83 10.67 -3.87
C PHE A 309 1.57 10.61 -2.53
N GLY A 310 1.16 11.44 -1.57
CA GLY A 310 1.73 11.47 -0.23
C GLY A 310 2.96 12.36 -0.04
N ARG A 311 3.31 13.22 -1.02
CA ARG A 311 4.44 14.17 -0.90
C ARG A 311 4.43 14.96 0.42
N TYR A 312 3.24 15.36 0.87
CA TYR A 312 3.02 16.12 2.12
C TYR A 312 2.32 15.29 3.20
N GLY A 313 2.42 13.96 3.12
CA GLY A 313 1.93 13.07 4.16
C GLY A 313 0.61 12.36 3.87
N PHE A 314 -0.07 11.95 4.93
CA PHE A 314 -1.29 11.17 4.89
C PHE A 314 -2.29 11.60 5.97
N GLY A 315 -3.53 11.19 5.78
CA GLY A 315 -4.63 11.42 6.69
C GLY A 315 -5.27 10.14 7.17
N ALA A 316 -6.27 10.30 8.03
CA ALA A 316 -7.08 9.21 8.53
C ALA A 316 -8.57 9.55 8.46
N ALA A 317 -9.39 8.50 8.43
CA ALA A 317 -10.82 8.55 8.66
C ALA A 317 -11.23 7.38 9.56
N ILE A 318 -12.35 7.52 10.26
CA ILE A 318 -12.94 6.49 11.11
C ILE A 318 -14.31 6.10 10.57
N LEU A 319 -14.61 4.80 10.52
CA LEU A 319 -15.91 4.29 10.09
C LEU A 319 -16.98 4.65 11.13
N GLU A 320 -18.04 5.31 10.71
CA GLU A 320 -19.21 5.58 11.55
C GLU A 320 -20.02 4.30 11.71
N ARG A 321 -20.16 3.81 12.94
CA ARG A 321 -21.13 2.76 13.24
C ARG A 321 -22.51 3.41 13.41
N THR A 322 -23.46 3.01 12.58
CA THR A 322 -24.88 3.31 12.83
C THR A 322 -25.27 2.64 14.15
N ALA A 323 -25.71 3.45 15.11
CA ALA A 323 -26.31 2.97 16.36
C ALA A 323 -27.67 2.30 16.09
#